data_AF-A0A978SBY7-F1
#
_entry.id   AF-A0A978SBY7-F1
#
_cell.length_a   1.000
_cell.length_b   1.000
_cell.length_c   1.000
_cell.angle_alpha   90.00
_cell.angle_beta   90.00
_cell.angle_gamma   90.00
#
_symmetry.space_group_name_H-M   'P 1'
#
loop_
_entity.id
_entity.type
_entity.pdbx_description
1 polymer ?
#
loop_
_entity_poly.entity_id
_entity_poly.type
_entity_poly.pdbx_seq_one_letter_code
_entity_poly.pdbx_strand_id
1 'polypeptide(L)'
;MHNISAYGLSKPKQTTIRKIKSSTGKYFFEYQIPNLNIIGTKILKWMSFVQKFRPIKFSIPPKLDKEFPVDELVSKLTSRTEIPIFLPSNIDFSRRDLAISANADGYSIGIYAAPPSSGIGSRSTASYYGAISVYRIRTSFKSGNKRIEDEDSTSTLRNIQLDNGIAATYSSICGAYCMAQVEWKYQGFQYIVSQKGGRQRELVQIANSMISAGSRQDSQGKY
;
A
#
# COMPACT_ATOMS: atom_id res chain seq x y z
N MET A 1 10.78 5.16 -21.68
CA MET A 1 9.99 3.92 -21.58
C MET A 1 10.86 2.83 -20.96
N HIS A 2 10.59 2.43 -19.72
CA HIS A 2 11.33 1.34 -19.07
C HIS A 2 10.72 0.00 -19.45
N ASN A 3 11.54 -0.85 -20.09
CA ASN A 3 11.20 -2.22 -20.42
C ASN A 3 11.01 -3.03 -19.14
N ILE A 4 9.79 -3.49 -18.88
CA ILE A 4 9.54 -4.56 -17.92
C ILE A 4 10.00 -5.84 -18.62
N SER A 5 11.24 -6.25 -18.39
CA SER A 5 11.77 -7.51 -18.90
C SER A 5 11.14 -8.67 -18.12
N ALA A 6 10.01 -9.16 -18.60
CA ALA A 6 9.47 -10.44 -18.18
C ALA A 6 10.51 -11.53 -18.53
N TYR A 7 11.13 -12.12 -17.51
CA TYR A 7 12.17 -13.12 -17.66
C TYR A 7 11.69 -14.29 -18.53
N GLY A 8 12.42 -14.58 -19.61
CA GLY A 8 12.24 -15.79 -20.44
C GLY A 8 11.27 -15.69 -21.63
N LEU A 9 10.47 -14.61 -21.76
CA LEU A 9 9.47 -14.52 -22.83
C LEU A 9 10.03 -14.10 -24.20
N SER A 10 11.21 -13.46 -24.24
CA SER A 10 11.79 -12.92 -25.47
C SER A 10 13.12 -13.58 -25.89
N LYS A 11 13.54 -14.65 -25.20
CA LYS A 11 14.84 -15.29 -25.47
C LYS A 11 14.69 -16.53 -26.37
N PRO A 12 15.46 -16.65 -27.47
CA PRO A 12 15.40 -17.80 -28.37
C PRO A 12 15.96 -19.09 -27.74
N LYS A 13 16.74 -18.99 -26.66
CA LYS A 13 17.35 -20.13 -25.93
C LYS A 13 16.81 -20.21 -24.52
N GLN A 14 16.65 -21.43 -23.99
CA GLN A 14 16.13 -21.68 -22.64
C GLN A 14 16.95 -20.93 -21.60
N THR A 15 16.27 -20.35 -20.62
CA THR A 15 16.95 -19.63 -19.53
C THR A 15 17.11 -20.56 -18.35
N THR A 16 18.36 -20.84 -18.01
CA THR A 16 18.72 -21.60 -16.82
C THR A 16 18.99 -20.65 -15.67
N ILE A 17 18.25 -20.79 -14.56
CA ILE A 17 18.54 -20.07 -13.32
C ILE A 17 19.24 -21.03 -12.36
N ARG A 18 20.44 -20.63 -11.93
CA ARG A 18 21.22 -21.35 -10.92
C ARG A 18 21.29 -20.51 -9.65
N LYS A 19 20.93 -21.10 -8.51
CA LYS A 19 21.08 -20.45 -7.20
C LYS A 19 22.24 -21.09 -6.45
N ILE A 20 23.21 -20.27 -6.05
CA ILE A 20 24.39 -20.69 -5.28
C ILE A 20 24.05 -20.64 -3.79
N LYS A 21 24.44 -21.68 -3.03
CA LYS A 21 24.37 -21.66 -1.55
C LYS A 21 25.79 -21.67 -0.98
N SER A 22 26.21 -20.52 -0.46
CA SER A 22 27.38 -20.34 0.40
C SER A 22 28.78 -20.57 -0.20
N SER A 23 29.79 -20.13 0.53
CA SER A 23 31.19 -19.81 0.24
C SER A 23 32.09 -20.90 -0.36
N THR A 24 31.54 -22.06 -0.77
CA THR A 24 32.29 -23.18 -1.36
C THR A 24 31.97 -23.44 -2.84
N GLY A 25 31.13 -22.61 -3.47
CA GLY A 25 30.99 -22.54 -4.93
C GLY A 25 30.25 -23.70 -5.61
N LYS A 26 29.59 -24.61 -4.88
CA LYS A 26 28.80 -25.70 -5.47
C LYS A 26 27.30 -25.36 -5.56
N TYR A 27 26.72 -25.56 -6.75
CA TYR A 27 25.32 -25.26 -7.09
C TYR A 27 24.36 -26.34 -6.55
N PHE A 28 23.20 -25.95 -6.00
CA PHE A 28 22.23 -26.90 -5.43
C PHE A 28 20.91 -27.00 -6.22
N PHE A 29 20.57 -26.01 -7.07
CA PHE A 29 19.35 -26.07 -7.89
C PHE A 29 19.54 -25.43 -9.26
N GLU A 30 19.22 -26.20 -10.31
CA GLU A 30 19.10 -25.72 -11.68
C GLU A 30 17.63 -25.72 -12.07
N TYR A 31 17.06 -24.53 -12.27
CA TYR A 31 15.71 -24.38 -12.82
C TYR A 31 15.81 -24.04 -14.30
N GLN A 32 15.26 -24.90 -15.14
CA GLN A 32 15.10 -24.62 -16.58
C GLN A 32 13.76 -23.94 -16.80
N ILE A 33 13.79 -22.68 -17.23
CA ILE A 33 12.57 -21.99 -17.65
C ILE A 33 12.26 -22.42 -19.08
N PRO A 34 11.12 -23.09 -19.33
CA PRO A 34 10.72 -23.45 -20.68
C PRO A 34 10.49 -22.19 -21.49
N ASN A 35 11.04 -22.14 -22.71
CA ASN A 35 10.76 -21.06 -23.63
C ASN A 35 9.31 -21.13 -24.09
N LEU A 36 8.57 -20.03 -23.91
CA LEU A 36 7.22 -19.91 -24.41
C LEU A 36 7.27 -19.68 -25.93
N ASN A 37 7.35 -20.77 -26.70
CA ASN A 37 7.43 -20.73 -28.16
C ASN A 37 6.03 -20.75 -28.79
N ILE A 38 5.43 -19.57 -28.91
CA ILE A 38 4.12 -19.38 -29.55
C ILE A 38 4.35 -18.80 -30.95
N ILE A 39 4.74 -19.64 -31.90
CA ILE A 39 4.90 -19.28 -33.32
C ILE A 39 4.01 -20.14 -34.22
N GLY A 40 3.64 -19.60 -35.38
CA GLY A 40 2.86 -20.30 -36.41
C GLY A 40 1.54 -20.86 -35.87
N THR A 41 1.26 -22.12 -36.15
CA THR A 41 0.00 -22.80 -35.76
C THR A 41 -0.18 -22.90 -34.24
N LYS A 42 0.86 -22.66 -33.43
CA LYS A 42 0.76 -22.62 -31.96
C LYS A 42 0.10 -21.33 -31.46
N ILE A 43 0.18 -20.22 -32.21
CA ILE A 43 -0.56 -18.98 -31.90
C ILE A 43 -2.06 -19.25 -31.95
N LEU A 44 -2.52 -19.89 -33.02
CA LEU A 44 -3.94 -20.21 -33.18
C LEU A 44 -4.44 -21.17 -32.09
N LYS A 45 -3.63 -22.17 -31.71
CA LYS A 45 -3.95 -23.07 -30.60
C LYS A 45 -4.01 -22.34 -29.26
N TRP A 46 -3.09 -21.42 -29.00
CA TRP A 46 -3.08 -20.61 -27.78
C TRP A 46 -4.27 -19.65 -27.74
N MET A 47 -4.57 -18.95 -28.83
CA MET A 47 -5.77 -18.11 -28.94
C MET A 47 -7.05 -18.92 -28.71
N SER A 48 -7.15 -20.11 -29.33
CA SER A 48 -8.29 -21.02 -29.12
C SER A 48 -8.40 -21.49 -27.67
N PHE A 49 -7.27 -21.72 -27.00
CA PHE A 49 -7.22 -22.09 -25.59
C PHE A 49 -7.65 -20.92 -24.69
N VAL A 50 -7.14 -19.71 -24.93
CA VAL A 50 -7.51 -18.51 -24.19
C VAL A 50 -9.00 -18.19 -24.33
N GLN A 51 -9.57 -18.36 -25.53
CA GLN A 51 -11.01 -18.17 -25.78
C GLN A 51 -11.90 -19.19 -25.05
N LYS A 52 -11.37 -20.37 -24.66
CA LYS A 52 -12.11 -21.34 -23.84
C LYS A 52 -12.23 -20.91 -22.38
N PHE A 53 -11.38 -19.99 -21.91
CA PHE A 53 -11.63 -19.33 -20.63
C PHE A 53 -12.76 -18.33 -20.84
N ARG A 54 -13.96 -18.71 -20.43
CA ARG A 54 -14.97 -17.71 -20.12
C ARG A 54 -14.42 -16.91 -18.94
N PRO A 55 -14.44 -15.57 -18.98
CA PRO A 55 -14.21 -14.80 -17.76
C PRO A 55 -15.13 -15.40 -16.71
N ILE A 56 -14.57 -15.82 -15.58
CA ILE A 56 -15.40 -16.21 -14.44
C ILE A 56 -16.28 -14.99 -14.21
N LYS A 57 -17.58 -15.12 -14.50
CA LYS A 57 -18.57 -14.16 -14.03
C LYS A 57 -18.58 -14.38 -12.53
N PHE A 58 -17.62 -13.77 -11.84
CA PHE A 58 -17.85 -13.39 -10.47
C PHE A 58 -19.10 -12.53 -10.57
N SER A 59 -20.22 -13.06 -10.06
CA SER A 59 -21.26 -12.19 -9.56
C SER A 59 -20.57 -11.31 -8.55
N ILE A 60 -20.05 -10.18 -9.03
CA ILE A 60 -19.54 -9.11 -8.18
C ILE A 60 -20.75 -8.83 -7.30
N PRO A 61 -20.73 -9.18 -5.99
CA PRO A 61 -21.79 -8.71 -5.10
C PRO A 61 -21.86 -7.20 -5.34
N PRO A 62 -23.07 -6.62 -5.49
CA PRO A 62 -23.25 -5.24 -5.94
C PRO A 62 -22.17 -4.40 -5.27
N LYS A 63 -21.29 -3.84 -6.11
CA LYS A 63 -20.16 -3.04 -5.68
C LYS A 63 -20.78 -2.00 -4.77
N LEU A 64 -20.56 -2.13 -3.46
CA LEU A 64 -20.95 -1.09 -2.54
C LEU A 64 -19.89 -0.03 -2.75
N ASP A 65 -20.06 0.72 -3.85
CA ASP A 65 -19.25 1.83 -4.32
C ASP A 65 -19.38 2.96 -3.31
N LYS A 66 -18.85 2.73 -2.11
CA LYS A 66 -18.43 3.82 -1.26
C LYS A 66 -17.01 4.12 -1.69
N GLU A 67 -16.89 4.95 -2.71
CA GLU A 67 -15.67 5.70 -2.96
C GLU A 67 -15.17 6.30 -1.65
N PHE A 68 -13.86 6.42 -1.49
CA PHE A 68 -13.30 7.01 -0.29
C PHE A 68 -13.90 8.41 -0.10
N PRO A 69 -14.55 8.71 1.05
CA PRO A 69 -15.39 9.90 1.18
C PRO A 69 -14.53 11.15 1.42
N VAL A 70 -13.73 11.53 0.43
CA VAL A 70 -12.75 12.62 0.51
C VAL A 70 -13.42 13.91 0.96
N ASP A 71 -14.52 14.31 0.33
CA ASP A 71 -15.17 15.60 0.63
C ASP A 71 -15.72 15.67 2.06
N GLU A 72 -16.32 14.57 2.55
CA GLU A 72 -16.81 14.48 3.93
C GLU A 72 -15.64 14.54 4.92
N LEU A 73 -14.53 13.86 4.62
CA LEU A 73 -13.33 13.87 5.45
C LEU A 73 -12.68 15.24 5.47
N VAL A 74 -12.53 15.89 4.32
CA VAL A 74 -11.98 17.25 4.21
C VAL A 74 -12.82 18.20 5.05
N SER A 75 -14.14 18.22 4.90
CA SER A 75 -15.04 19.08 5.68
C SER A 75 -14.92 18.87 7.20
N LYS A 76 -14.80 17.62 7.65
CA LYS A 76 -14.63 17.29 9.07
C LYS A 76 -13.24 17.66 9.60
N LEU A 77 -12.22 17.64 8.76
CA LEU A 77 -10.85 17.97 9.13
C LEU A 77 -10.62 19.49 9.14
N THR A 78 -11.05 20.22 8.10
CA THR A 78 -10.83 21.68 7.99
C THR A 78 -11.49 22.45 9.13
N SER A 79 -12.59 21.94 9.69
CA SER A 79 -13.23 22.54 10.87
C SER A 79 -12.44 22.37 12.17
N ARG A 80 -11.36 21.58 12.19
CA ARG A 80 -10.65 21.15 13.41
C ARG A 80 -9.12 21.26 13.33
N THR A 81 -8.57 21.51 12.15
CA THR A 81 -7.12 21.63 11.94
C THR A 81 -6.80 22.59 10.79
N GLU A 82 -5.71 23.32 10.94
CA GLU A 82 -5.11 24.17 9.90
C GLU A 82 -4.02 23.41 9.10
N ILE A 83 -3.85 22.13 9.39
CA ILE A 83 -2.82 21.31 8.75
C ILE A 83 -3.27 20.96 7.33
N PRO A 84 -2.37 21.08 6.33
CA PRO A 84 -2.64 20.62 4.98
C PRO A 84 -3.21 19.20 4.93
N ILE A 85 -4.37 19.04 4.29
CA ILE A 85 -5.08 17.77 4.24
C ILE A 85 -4.64 17.03 2.98
N PHE A 86 -3.86 15.96 3.14
CA PHE A 86 -3.47 15.09 2.04
C PHE A 86 -4.23 13.79 2.19
N LEU A 87 -5.18 13.54 1.29
CA LEU A 87 -6.03 12.36 1.32
C LEU A 87 -5.93 11.57 0.01
N PRO A 88 -5.84 10.23 0.09
CA PRO A 88 -5.68 9.38 -1.09
C PRO A 88 -6.92 9.50 -1.98
N SER A 89 -6.72 9.55 -3.30
CA SER A 89 -7.83 9.68 -4.25
C SER A 89 -8.61 8.38 -4.47
N ASN A 90 -7.93 7.22 -4.39
CA ASN A 90 -8.50 5.94 -4.79
C ASN A 90 -8.01 4.82 -3.86
N ILE A 91 -8.76 4.54 -2.81
CA ILE A 91 -8.58 3.34 -2.01
C ILE A 91 -9.93 2.67 -1.85
N ASP A 92 -9.95 1.37 -2.13
CA ASP A 92 -11.09 0.52 -1.83
C ASP A 92 -11.19 0.31 -0.32
N PHE A 93 -12.04 1.12 0.31
CA PHE A 93 -12.45 0.97 1.71
C PHE A 93 -13.84 0.36 1.83
N SER A 94 -14.31 -0.38 0.81
CA SER A 94 -15.60 -1.05 0.89
C SER A 94 -15.66 -1.90 2.16
N ARG A 95 -16.73 -1.71 2.95
CA ARG A 95 -16.93 -2.33 4.28
C ARG A 95 -15.92 -1.90 5.35
N ARG A 96 -15.52 -0.63 5.34
CA ARG A 96 -14.75 -0.03 6.43
C ARG A 96 -15.50 1.14 7.08
N ASP A 97 -15.42 1.20 8.40
CA ASP A 97 -15.86 2.35 9.19
C ASP A 97 -14.67 3.28 9.44
N LEU A 98 -14.92 4.59 9.37
CA LEU A 98 -13.90 5.62 9.59
C LEU A 98 -14.12 6.29 10.94
N ALA A 99 -13.04 6.53 11.69
CA ALA A 99 -13.02 7.35 12.89
C ALA A 99 -12.01 8.48 12.70
N ILE A 100 -12.43 9.72 12.97
CA ILE A 100 -11.63 10.92 12.69
C ILE A 100 -11.30 11.59 14.02
N SER A 101 -10.04 11.91 14.21
CA SER A 101 -9.54 12.76 15.28
C SER A 101 -8.71 13.88 14.66
N ALA A 102 -8.92 15.12 15.09
CA ALA A 102 -8.19 16.27 14.56
C ALA A 102 -8.09 17.36 15.62
N ASN A 103 -6.95 18.05 15.63
CA ASN A 103 -6.65 19.22 16.45
C ASN A 103 -5.63 20.11 15.72
N ALA A 104 -5.15 21.17 16.39
CA ALA A 104 -4.19 22.12 15.81
C ALA A 104 -2.82 21.50 15.46
N ASP A 105 -2.47 20.35 16.05
CA ASP A 105 -1.17 19.70 15.91
C ASP A 105 -1.18 18.50 14.97
N GLY A 106 -2.35 17.99 14.59
CA GLY A 106 -2.46 16.80 13.76
C GLY A 106 -3.88 16.39 13.44
N TYR A 107 -3.99 15.44 12.54
CA TYR A 107 -5.19 14.64 12.35
C TYR A 107 -4.87 13.16 12.15
N SER A 108 -5.85 12.32 12.43
CA SER A 108 -5.80 10.89 12.19
C SER A 108 -7.16 10.38 11.74
N ILE A 109 -7.14 9.54 10.70
CA ILE A 109 -8.29 8.81 10.19
C ILE A 109 -8.02 7.33 10.45
N GLY A 110 -8.65 6.81 11.50
CA GLY A 110 -8.65 5.38 11.82
C GLY A 110 -9.63 4.63 10.92
N ILE A 111 -9.17 3.53 10.34
CA ILE A 111 -9.93 2.67 9.43
C ILE A 111 -10.19 1.36 10.15
N TYR A 112 -11.45 0.96 10.24
CA TYR A 112 -11.90 -0.23 10.96
C TYR A 112 -12.67 -1.15 10.01
N ALA A 113 -12.40 -2.45 10.08
CA ALA A 113 -13.15 -3.46 9.33
C ALA A 113 -14.21 -4.09 10.23
N ALA A 114 -15.47 -3.95 9.85
CA ALA A 114 -16.56 -4.69 10.47
C ALA A 114 -16.57 -6.15 9.94
N PRO A 115 -16.81 -7.16 10.78
CA PRO A 115 -17.11 -8.50 10.30
C PRO A 115 -18.27 -8.50 9.31
N PRO A 116 -18.34 -9.44 8.34
CA PRO A 116 -19.39 -9.47 7.31
C PRO A 116 -20.82 -9.53 7.87
N SER A 117 -20.98 -10.02 9.11
CA SER A 117 -22.26 -10.18 9.81
C SER A 117 -22.68 -8.96 10.63
N SER A 118 -21.78 -8.01 10.91
CA SER A 118 -22.14 -6.76 11.55
C SER A 118 -22.32 -5.70 10.48
N GLY A 119 -23.51 -5.11 10.41
CA GLY A 119 -23.79 -4.01 9.50
C GLY A 119 -22.76 -2.88 9.64
N ILE A 120 -22.56 -2.14 8.56
CA ILE A 120 -21.72 -0.92 8.53
C ILE A 120 -22.17 0.02 9.65
N GLY A 121 -21.24 0.47 10.50
CA GLY A 121 -21.52 1.36 11.65
C GLY A 121 -21.41 0.70 13.03
N SER A 122 -21.23 -0.63 13.13
CA SER A 122 -21.10 -1.32 14.42
C SER A 122 -19.66 -1.43 14.90
N ARG A 123 -19.12 -0.33 15.47
CA ARG A 123 -17.73 -0.28 15.97
C ARG A 123 -17.41 -1.24 17.12
N SER A 124 -18.42 -1.73 17.85
CA SER A 124 -18.26 -2.66 18.98
C SER A 124 -17.62 -4.01 18.59
N THR A 125 -17.67 -4.38 17.31
CA THR A 125 -17.10 -5.63 16.77
C THR A 125 -16.05 -5.39 15.69
N ALA A 126 -15.77 -4.12 15.36
CA ALA A 126 -14.91 -3.76 14.24
C ALA A 126 -13.43 -3.88 14.63
N SER A 127 -12.65 -4.60 13.82
CA SER A 127 -11.21 -4.73 14.01
C SER A 127 -10.47 -3.57 13.37
N TYR A 128 -9.52 -2.98 14.10
CA TYR A 128 -8.63 -1.97 13.54
C TYR A 128 -7.90 -2.53 12.30
N TYR A 129 -8.03 -1.81 11.19
CA TYR A 129 -7.45 -2.18 9.90
C TYR A 129 -6.20 -1.36 9.60
N GLY A 130 -6.20 -0.08 9.92
CA GLY A 130 -5.11 0.83 9.62
C GLY A 130 -5.46 2.29 9.90
N ALA A 131 -4.55 3.20 9.60
CA ALA A 131 -4.82 4.63 9.73
C ALA A 131 -4.03 5.47 8.73
N ILE A 132 -4.53 6.67 8.50
CA ILE A 132 -3.80 7.78 7.88
C ILE A 132 -3.65 8.84 8.95
N SER A 133 -2.42 9.27 9.24
CA SER A 133 -2.15 10.26 10.27
C SER A 133 -1.15 11.30 9.80
N VAL A 134 -1.34 12.54 10.25
CA VAL A 134 -0.47 13.67 9.97
C VAL A 134 -0.27 14.47 11.25
N TYR A 135 0.99 14.83 11.54
CA TYR A 135 1.35 15.59 12.73
C TYR A 135 2.36 16.68 12.40
N ARG A 136 2.28 17.85 13.05
CA ARG A 136 3.37 18.85 13.02
C ARG A 136 4.64 18.24 13.58
N ILE A 137 5.75 18.40 12.85
CA ILE A 137 7.06 18.01 13.36
C ILE A 137 7.46 19.05 14.41
N ARG A 138 7.16 18.78 15.68
CA ARG A 138 7.79 19.51 16.78
C ARG A 138 9.23 19.02 16.90
N THR A 139 10.16 19.92 17.18
CA THR A 139 11.63 19.69 17.28
C THR A 139 12.06 18.65 18.33
N SER A 140 11.13 17.92 18.94
CA SER A 140 11.37 16.94 20.00
C SER A 140 10.64 15.61 19.85
N PHE A 141 9.89 15.36 18.76
CA PHE A 141 9.48 13.98 18.46
C PHE A 141 10.67 13.22 17.86
N LYS A 142 11.50 12.67 18.75
CA LYS A 142 12.25 11.45 18.42
C LYS A 142 11.19 10.39 18.12
N SER A 143 10.85 10.21 16.85
CA SER A 143 10.22 8.97 16.40
C SER A 143 11.05 7.86 17.03
N GLY A 144 10.42 7.07 17.92
CA GLY A 144 11.06 6.09 18.78
C GLY A 144 11.67 4.91 18.01
N ASN A 145 12.07 5.10 16.77
CA ASN A 145 12.87 4.18 16.00
C ASN A 145 14.32 4.34 16.44
N LYS A 146 14.60 3.90 17.67
CA LYS A 146 15.93 3.37 18.00
C LYS A 146 16.24 2.39 16.87
N ARG A 147 17.35 2.59 16.15
CA ARG A 147 17.85 1.61 15.18
C ARG A 147 17.93 0.29 15.93
N ILE A 148 16.94 -0.59 15.73
CA ILE A 148 17.05 -1.98 16.15
C ILE A 148 17.83 -2.63 15.03
N GLU A 149 19.14 -2.42 15.05
CA GLU A 149 20.10 -3.37 14.52
C GLU A 149 20.19 -4.51 15.53
N ASP A 150 19.07 -5.24 15.74
CA ASP A 150 19.11 -6.52 16.46
C ASP A 150 18.77 -7.64 15.48
N GLU A 151 19.73 -8.54 15.39
CA GLU A 151 19.96 -9.64 14.47
C GLU A 151 18.92 -10.78 14.60
N ASP A 152 17.76 -10.52 15.23
CA ASP A 152 16.76 -11.55 15.56
C ASP A 152 15.28 -11.08 15.50
N SER A 153 15.02 -9.87 15.01
CA SER A 153 13.73 -9.22 15.26
C SER A 153 12.66 -9.48 14.19
N THR A 154 11.42 -9.75 14.63
CA THR A 154 10.17 -9.79 13.83
C THR A 154 9.79 -8.44 13.21
N SER A 155 10.75 -7.53 13.10
CA SER A 155 10.59 -6.16 12.66
C SER A 155 11.40 -5.91 11.39
N THR A 156 10.81 -5.21 10.44
CA THR A 156 11.48 -4.76 9.22
C THR A 156 11.50 -3.25 9.22
N LEU A 157 12.66 -2.65 8.94
CA LEU A 157 12.81 -1.21 8.71
C LEU A 157 13.56 -1.01 7.40
N ARG A 158 13.02 -0.21 6.48
CA ARG A 158 13.62 0.04 5.16
C ARG A 158 13.44 1.49 4.77
N ASN A 159 14.53 2.12 4.32
CA ASN A 159 14.43 3.38 3.60
C ASN A 159 13.91 3.10 2.19
N ILE A 160 12.92 3.89 1.78
CA ILE A 160 12.26 3.77 0.48
C ILE A 160 12.11 5.16 -0.14
N GLN A 161 11.75 5.20 -1.42
CA GLN A 161 11.47 6.43 -2.15
C GLN A 161 10.00 6.41 -2.60
N LEU A 162 9.31 7.51 -2.33
CA LEU A 162 7.98 7.79 -2.85
C LEU A 162 8.10 8.58 -4.16
N ASP A 163 6.94 8.85 -4.79
CA ASP A 163 6.90 9.69 -5.98
C ASP A 163 7.54 11.07 -5.73
N ASN A 164 8.08 11.67 -6.79
CA ASN A 164 8.83 12.94 -6.75
C ASN A 164 10.12 12.91 -5.91
N GLY A 165 10.67 11.72 -5.62
CA GLY A 165 11.94 11.58 -4.87
C GLY A 165 11.81 11.89 -3.39
N ILE A 166 10.60 11.82 -2.84
CA ILE A 166 10.34 12.02 -1.42
C ILE A 166 10.88 10.82 -0.65
N ALA A 167 11.89 11.05 0.20
CA ALA A 167 12.43 10.03 1.07
C ALA A 167 11.39 9.61 2.13
N ALA A 168 11.25 8.31 2.31
CA ALA A 168 10.32 7.73 3.27
C ALA A 168 10.91 6.49 3.95
N THR A 169 10.25 6.05 4.99
CA THR A 169 10.61 4.86 5.76
C THR A 169 9.45 3.91 5.78
N TYR A 170 9.67 2.68 5.34
CA TYR A 170 8.77 1.57 5.57
C TYR A 170 9.19 0.85 6.86
N SER A 171 8.24 0.59 7.74
CA SER A 171 8.43 -0.34 8.85
C SER A 171 7.30 -1.36 8.96
N SER A 172 7.63 -2.55 9.45
CA SER A 172 6.64 -3.56 9.82
C SER A 172 7.07 -4.17 11.13
N ILE A 173 6.21 -4.14 12.14
CA ILE A 173 6.48 -4.68 13.47
C ILE A 173 5.42 -5.73 13.76
N CYS A 174 5.84 -6.94 14.12
CA CYS A 174 4.94 -8.02 14.51
C CYS A 174 5.04 -8.30 16.01
N GLY A 175 3.96 -7.99 16.73
CA GLY A 175 3.69 -8.48 18.09
C GLY A 175 2.52 -9.47 18.06
N ALA A 176 1.45 -9.20 18.83
CA ALA A 176 0.20 -9.95 18.75
C ALA A 176 -0.48 -9.87 17.37
N TYR A 177 -0.15 -8.84 16.58
CA TYR A 177 -0.46 -8.72 15.17
C TYR A 177 0.65 -7.96 14.46
N CYS A 178 0.77 -8.16 13.15
CA CYS A 178 1.71 -7.41 12.32
C CYS A 178 1.11 -6.08 11.89
N MET A 179 1.82 -5.00 12.20
CA MET A 179 1.46 -3.64 11.83
C MET A 179 2.54 -3.09 10.90
N ALA A 180 2.16 -2.75 9.67
CA ALA A 180 3.06 -2.13 8.71
C ALA A 180 2.71 -0.66 8.52
N GLN A 181 3.72 0.18 8.26
CA GLN A 181 3.53 1.59 7.98
C GLN A 181 4.56 2.14 6.99
N VAL A 182 4.17 3.21 6.31
CA VAL A 182 5.04 4.10 5.55
C VAL A 182 4.97 5.48 6.18
N GLU A 183 6.12 6.04 6.51
CA GLU A 183 6.28 7.35 7.11
C GLU A 183 7.14 8.25 6.20
N TRP A 184 6.71 9.49 5.98
CA TRP A 184 7.52 10.49 5.29
C TRP A 184 7.30 11.87 5.90
N LYS A 185 8.22 12.79 5.60
CA LYS A 185 8.18 14.17 6.06
C LYS A 185 7.99 15.08 4.86
N TYR A 186 7.08 16.04 4.98
CA TYR A 186 6.80 17.00 3.92
C TYR A 186 6.29 18.31 4.53
N GLN A 187 6.89 19.45 4.11
CA GLN A 187 6.49 20.80 4.52
C GLN A 187 6.31 21.02 6.04
N GLY A 188 7.18 20.43 6.87
CA GLY A 188 7.11 20.57 8.33
C GLY A 188 6.11 19.63 9.03
N PHE A 189 5.51 18.69 8.30
CA PHE A 189 4.61 17.67 8.84
C PHE A 189 5.16 16.26 8.61
N GLN A 190 4.84 15.35 9.52
CA GLN A 190 5.11 13.92 9.42
C GLN A 190 3.80 13.22 9.04
N TYR A 191 3.85 12.50 7.93
CA TYR A 191 2.74 11.73 7.37
C TYR A 191 2.99 10.25 7.60
N ILE A 192 1.94 9.53 7.99
CA ILE A 192 1.99 8.11 8.29
C ILE A 192 0.78 7.44 7.66
N VAL A 193 1.02 6.36 6.91
CA VAL A 193 -0.01 5.43 6.46
C VAL A 193 0.31 4.08 7.07
N SER A 194 -0.64 3.49 7.80
CA SER A 194 -0.47 2.19 8.44
C SER A 194 -1.59 1.20 8.07
N GLN A 195 -1.25 -0.08 8.01
CA GLN A 195 -2.19 -1.17 7.70
C GLN A 195 -1.77 -2.48 8.35
N LYS A 196 -2.76 -3.18 8.96
CA LYS A 196 -2.57 -4.46 9.62
C LYS A 196 -2.26 -5.50 8.56
N GLY A 197 -1.11 -6.18 8.69
CA GLY A 197 -0.60 -7.08 7.65
C GLY A 197 -0.33 -6.39 6.31
N GLY A 198 -0.16 -5.06 6.30
CA GLY A 198 0.05 -4.29 5.08
C GLY A 198 1.35 -4.66 4.37
N ARG A 199 1.31 -4.74 3.04
CA ARG A 199 2.51 -4.92 2.23
C ARG A 199 3.11 -3.56 1.89
N GLN A 200 4.44 -3.47 1.86
CA GLN A 200 5.15 -2.24 1.45
C GLN A 200 4.59 -1.65 0.15
N ARG A 201 4.36 -2.47 -0.88
CA ARG A 201 3.84 -2.01 -2.18
C ARG A 201 2.48 -1.30 -2.05
N GLU A 202 1.58 -1.85 -1.24
CA GLU A 202 0.23 -1.30 -1.04
C GLU A 202 0.30 0.03 -0.29
N LEU A 203 1.07 0.09 0.79
CA LEU A 203 1.26 1.32 1.57
C LEU A 203 1.95 2.43 0.77
N VAL A 204 2.93 2.08 -0.08
CA VAL A 204 3.57 3.03 -1.01
C VAL A 204 2.57 3.54 -2.05
N GLN A 205 1.70 2.69 -2.60
CA GLN A 205 0.65 3.12 -3.53
C GLN A 205 -0.31 4.11 -2.87
N ILE A 206 -0.69 3.86 -1.61
CA ILE A 206 -1.53 4.78 -0.83
C ILE A 206 -0.81 6.12 -0.62
N ALA A 207 0.44 6.10 -0.12
CA ALA A 207 1.22 7.30 0.11
C ALA A 207 1.43 8.12 -1.18
N ASN A 208 1.76 7.47 -2.29
CA ASN A 208 1.89 8.11 -3.59
C ASN A 208 0.57 8.70 -4.09
N SER A 209 -0.56 8.03 -3.84
CA SER A 209 -1.88 8.59 -4.18
C SER A 209 -2.20 9.86 -3.39
N MET A 210 -1.73 9.98 -2.14
CA MET A 210 -1.84 11.19 -1.34
C MET A 210 -0.95 12.31 -1.89
N ILE A 211 0.29 11.99 -2.28
CA ILE A 211 1.23 12.95 -2.87
C ILE A 211 0.70 13.48 -4.21
N SER A 212 0.24 12.59 -5.08
CA SER A 212 -0.32 12.91 -6.40
C SER A 212 -1.59 13.75 -6.31
N ALA A 213 -2.43 13.48 -5.31
CA ALA A 213 -3.63 14.25 -5.01
C ALA A 213 -3.37 15.70 -4.63
N GLY A 214 -2.21 16.00 -4.03
CA GLY A 214 -1.91 17.30 -3.45
C GLY A 214 -2.73 17.60 -2.20
N SER A 215 -2.57 18.83 -1.70
CA SER A 215 -3.37 19.32 -0.57
C SER A 215 -4.82 19.52 -1.01
N ARG A 216 -5.75 18.96 -0.24
CA ARG A 216 -7.18 19.18 -0.39
C ARG A 216 -7.54 20.46 0.37
N GLN A 217 -8.11 21.42 -0.34
CA GLN A 217 -8.79 22.55 0.29
C GLN A 217 -10.27 22.22 0.45
N ASP A 218 -10.95 22.91 1.37
CA ASP A 218 -12.40 22.98 1.25
C ASP A 218 -12.76 23.69 -0.06
N SER A 219 -13.99 23.47 -0.53
CA SER A 219 -14.55 24.17 -1.69
C SER A 219 -14.77 25.69 -1.46
N GLN A 220 -14.19 26.28 -0.40
CA GLN A 220 -14.31 27.69 0.00
C GLN A 220 -12.96 28.42 0.03
N GLY A 221 -11.83 27.74 -0.21
CA GLY A 221 -10.54 28.38 -0.53
C GLY A 221 -9.98 29.31 0.55
N LYS A 222 -10.02 28.90 1.84
CA LYS A 222 -9.34 29.66 2.91
C LYS A 222 -8.08 28.96 3.42
N TYR A 223 -7.04 29.80 3.55
CA TYR A 223 -5.66 29.51 3.96
C TYR A 223 -5.53 29.34 5.48
#